data_AF-A0A963EWM6-F1
#
_entry.id   AF-A0A963EWM6-F1
#
_cell.length_a   1.000
_cell.length_b   1.000
_cell.length_c   1.000
_cell.angle_alpha   90.00
_cell.angle_beta   90.00
_cell.angle_gamma   90.00
#
_symmetry.space_group_name_H-M   'P 1'
#
loop_
_entity.id
_entity.type
_entity.pdbx_description
1 polymer ?
#
loop_
_entity_poly.entity_id
_entity_poly.type
_entity_poly.pdbx_seq_one_letter_code
_entity_poly.pdbx_strand_id
1 'polypeptide(L)'
;NEIEQHAAALVLPDIAPWNFKWSTPEGPESGTRDGVHYLMDQREALEHALYNETQGRDFYASVASSSPDEEVRELAAQFSREESEHVAILESWLTRLAPQNTRRMEDLDPPNSPD
;
A
#
# COMPACT_ATOMS: atom_id res chain seq x y z
N ASN A 1 -14.75 5.33 -7.10
CA ASN A 1 -13.78 5.18 -5.99
C ASN A 1 -14.27 6.02 -4.81
N GLU A 2 -14.11 5.61 -3.54
CA GLU A 2 -14.61 6.35 -2.36
C GLU A 2 -14.07 7.79 -2.33
N ILE A 3 -12.78 7.96 -2.64
CA ILE A 3 -12.11 9.27 -2.79
C ILE A 3 -12.83 10.18 -3.80
N GLU A 4 -13.31 9.64 -4.92
CA GLU A 4 -14.02 10.44 -5.92
C GLU A 4 -15.37 10.93 -5.40
N GLN A 5 -16.01 10.17 -4.51
CA GLN A 5 -17.29 10.57 -3.89
C GLN A 5 -17.06 11.71 -2.90
N HIS A 6 -16.02 11.63 -2.08
CA HIS A 6 -15.66 12.70 -1.15
C HIS A 6 -15.18 13.97 -1.89
N ALA A 7 -14.48 13.82 -3.01
CA ALA A 7 -13.99 14.96 -3.80
C ALA A 7 -15.04 15.57 -4.76
N ALA A 8 -16.20 14.95 -4.94
CA ALA A 8 -17.16 15.32 -5.99
C ALA A 8 -17.67 16.78 -5.92
N ALA A 9 -17.72 17.37 -4.72
CA ALA A 9 -18.14 18.75 -4.51
C ALA A 9 -16.99 19.78 -4.56
N LEU A 10 -15.73 19.31 -4.65
CA LEU A 10 -14.55 20.15 -4.61
C LEU A 10 -14.10 20.51 -6.03
N VAL A 11 -13.76 21.79 -6.23
CA VAL A 11 -13.01 22.21 -7.41
C VAL A 11 -11.53 21.90 -7.16
N LEU A 12 -11.08 20.76 -7.68
CA LEU A 12 -9.68 20.36 -7.54
C LEU A 12 -8.77 21.23 -8.41
N PRO A 13 -7.62 21.68 -7.89
CA PRO A 13 -6.63 22.39 -8.70
C PRO A 13 -6.06 21.47 -9.78
N ASP A 14 -5.83 22.03 -10.98
CA ASP A 14 -5.10 21.34 -12.03
C ASP A 14 -3.59 21.38 -11.71
N ILE A 15 -3.08 20.28 -11.17
CA ILE A 15 -1.67 20.12 -10.81
C ILE A 15 -1.03 19.23 -11.86
N ALA A 16 -0.04 19.77 -12.58
CA ALA A 16 0.71 18.97 -13.53
C ALA A 16 1.41 17.79 -12.82
N PRO A 17 1.48 16.58 -13.44
CA PRO A 17 2.01 15.38 -12.78
C PRO A 17 3.42 15.54 -12.18
N TRP A 18 4.27 16.39 -12.77
CA TRP A 18 5.63 16.68 -12.30
C TRP A 18 5.71 17.69 -11.14
N ASN A 19 4.62 18.40 -10.85
CA ASN A 19 4.53 19.37 -9.75
C ASN A 19 4.02 18.74 -8.45
N PHE A 20 3.37 17.58 -8.52
CA PHE A 20 2.96 16.84 -7.34
C PHE A 20 4.04 15.81 -6.99
N LYS A 21 4.52 15.83 -5.74
CA LYS A 21 5.54 14.90 -5.27
C LYS A 21 5.08 14.24 -3.98
N TRP A 22 4.94 12.92 -4.03
CA TRP A 22 4.86 12.10 -2.83
C TRP A 22 6.19 12.18 -2.05
N SER A 23 6.14 11.94 -0.74
CA SER A 23 7.33 11.77 0.09
C SER A 23 8.12 10.50 -0.26
N THR A 24 7.46 9.56 -0.92
CA THR A 24 7.99 8.30 -1.48
C THR A 24 7.95 8.33 -3.01
N PRO A 25 8.68 7.43 -3.71
CA PRO A 25 8.62 7.36 -5.18
C PRO A 25 7.22 7.05 -5.74
N GLU A 26 6.40 6.34 -4.97
CA GLU A 26 5.03 5.96 -5.29
C GLU A 26 4.07 6.53 -4.23
N GLY A 27 2.77 6.59 -4.56
CA GLY A 27 1.74 6.99 -3.60
C GLY A 27 1.62 6.02 -2.41
N PRO A 28 1.01 6.44 -1.29
CA PRO A 28 0.96 5.66 -0.04
C PRO A 28 0.29 4.29 -0.19
N GLU A 29 -0.65 4.15 -1.14
CA GLU A 29 -1.34 2.89 -1.47
C GLU A 29 -0.77 2.20 -2.72
N SER A 30 0.16 2.85 -3.40
CA SER A 30 0.82 2.26 -4.56
C SER A 30 2.00 1.45 -4.06
N GLY A 31 1.82 0.14 -3.98
CA GLY A 31 2.87 -0.77 -3.55
C GLY A 31 4.16 -0.58 -4.34
N THR A 32 5.31 -0.72 -3.66
CA THR A 32 6.62 -0.63 -4.32
C THR A 32 6.72 -1.74 -5.38
N ARG A 33 6.77 -1.34 -6.66
CA ARG A 33 6.86 -2.30 -7.78
C ARG A 33 8.16 -3.10 -7.76
N ASP A 34 9.20 -2.57 -7.10
CA ASP A 34 10.54 -3.16 -7.02
C ASP A 34 10.59 -4.50 -6.26
N GLY A 35 9.55 -4.85 -5.50
CA GLY A 35 9.47 -6.13 -4.75
C GLY A 35 8.64 -7.22 -5.43
N VAL A 36 7.85 -6.88 -6.45
CA VAL A 36 6.91 -7.82 -7.08
C VAL A 36 7.58 -8.51 -8.26
N HIS A 37 7.93 -9.78 -8.09
CA HIS A 37 8.49 -10.62 -9.16
C HIS A 37 7.68 -11.91 -9.35
N TYR A 38 7.73 -12.49 -10.55
CA TYR A 38 6.92 -13.66 -10.89
C TYR A 38 7.27 -14.93 -10.07
N LEU A 39 8.45 -14.97 -9.44
CA LEU A 39 8.88 -16.06 -8.53
C LEU A 39 8.44 -15.87 -7.08
N MET A 40 7.65 -14.84 -6.80
CA MET A 40 7.29 -14.46 -5.44
C MET A 40 6.40 -15.53 -4.81
N ASP A 41 6.79 -16.00 -3.63
CA ASP A 41 5.97 -16.94 -2.89
C ASP A 41 4.82 -16.24 -2.15
N GLN A 42 3.84 -17.04 -1.71
CA GLN A 42 2.65 -16.51 -1.03
C GLN A 42 3.00 -15.69 0.23
N ARG A 43 4.09 -16.05 0.93
CA ARG A 43 4.51 -15.37 2.14
C ARG A 43 5.11 -14.02 1.81
N GLU A 44 6.02 -13.97 0.85
CA GLU A 44 6.62 -12.73 0.35
C GLU A 44 5.51 -11.77 -0.11
N ALA A 45 4.50 -12.27 -0.84
CA ALA A 45 3.37 -11.45 -1.32
C ALA A 45 2.57 -10.83 -0.17
N LEU A 46 2.32 -11.60 0.89
CA LEU A 46 1.63 -11.12 2.09
C LEU A 46 2.48 -10.13 2.89
N GLU A 47 3.79 -10.31 2.95
CA GLU A 47 4.71 -9.35 3.59
C GLU A 47 4.76 -8.02 2.82
N HIS A 48 4.73 -8.05 1.49
CA HIS A 48 4.61 -6.83 0.69
C HIS A 48 3.26 -6.14 0.86
N ALA A 49 2.16 -6.90 0.88
CA ALA A 49 0.85 -6.33 1.18
C ALA A 49 0.86 -5.65 2.56
N LEU A 50 1.37 -6.35 3.60
CA LEU A 50 1.44 -5.82 4.96
C LEU A 50 2.27 -4.54 5.04
N TYR A 51 3.39 -4.49 4.33
CA TYR A 51 4.21 -3.29 4.24
C TYR A 51 3.42 -2.11 3.66
N ASN A 52 2.70 -2.33 2.56
CA ASN A 52 1.90 -1.28 1.91
C ASN A 52 0.77 -0.77 2.82
N GLU A 53 -0.03 -1.65 3.43
CA GLU A 53 -1.12 -1.22 4.32
C GLU A 53 -0.58 -0.49 5.57
N THR A 54 0.59 -0.90 6.07
CA THR A 54 1.27 -0.20 7.17
C THR A 54 1.65 1.22 6.75
N GLN A 55 2.21 1.40 5.55
CA GLN A 55 2.54 2.73 5.03
C GLN A 55 1.29 3.59 4.80
N GLY A 56 0.22 3.02 4.24
CA GLY A 56 -1.07 3.69 4.07
C GLY A 56 -1.65 4.15 5.39
N ARG A 57 -1.73 3.26 6.39
CA ARG A 57 -2.18 3.58 7.75
C ARG A 57 -1.42 4.75 8.36
N ASP A 58 -0.09 4.70 8.30
CA ASP A 58 0.79 5.70 8.91
C ASP A 58 0.69 7.05 8.20
N PHE A 59 0.55 7.04 6.87
CA PHE A 59 0.28 8.23 6.08
C PHE A 59 -1.03 8.89 6.50
N TYR A 60 -2.13 8.15 6.53
CA TYR A 60 -3.44 8.69 6.91
C TYR A 60 -3.47 9.16 8.37
N ALA A 61 -2.79 8.46 9.28
CA ALA A 61 -2.62 8.91 10.66
C ALA A 61 -1.87 10.25 10.73
N SER A 62 -0.82 10.43 9.93
CA SER A 62 -0.08 11.68 9.83
C SER A 62 -0.97 12.81 9.31
N VAL A 63 -1.75 12.59 8.25
CA VAL A 63 -2.69 13.59 7.71
C VAL A 63 -3.77 13.95 8.74
N ALA A 64 -4.35 12.97 9.43
CA ALA A 64 -5.35 13.19 10.47
C ALA A 64 -4.85 14.06 11.64
N SER A 65 -3.56 13.96 11.94
CA SER A 65 -2.93 14.73 13.02
C SER A 65 -2.44 16.12 12.63
N SER A 66 -2.20 16.38 11.35
CA SER A 66 -1.50 17.59 10.88
C SER A 66 -2.29 18.47 9.91
N SER A 67 -3.39 17.97 9.34
CA SER A 67 -4.22 18.73 8.40
C SER A 67 -4.85 19.96 9.08
N PRO A 68 -4.87 21.13 8.42
CA PRO A 68 -5.55 22.33 8.93
C PRO A 68 -7.07 22.29 8.75
N ASP A 69 -7.60 21.35 7.95
CA ASP A 69 -9.02 21.21 7.65
C ASP A 69 -9.63 20.04 8.43
N GLU A 70 -10.69 20.30 9.20
CA GLU A 70 -11.34 19.30 10.05
C GLU A 70 -11.96 18.15 9.25
N GLU A 71 -12.58 18.43 8.10
CA GLU A 71 -13.21 17.38 7.27
C GLU A 71 -12.14 16.41 6.75
N VAL A 72 -10.97 16.95 6.37
CA VAL A 72 -9.82 16.14 5.96
C VAL A 72 -9.25 15.34 7.13
N ARG A 73 -9.24 15.90 8.35
CA ARG A 73 -8.78 15.18 9.55
C ARG A 73 -9.68 13.99 9.87
N GLU A 74 -11.00 14.19 9.81
CA GLU A 74 -11.99 13.15 10.07
C GLU A 74 -11.92 12.03 9.02
N LEU A 75 -11.82 12.40 7.74
CA LEU A 75 -11.72 11.44 6.64
C LEU A 75 -10.41 10.64 6.71
N ALA A 76 -9.27 11.30 6.92
CA ALA A 76 -8.00 10.61 7.07
C ALA A 76 -7.98 9.70 8.32
N ALA A 77 -8.66 10.09 9.41
CA ALA A 77 -8.81 9.23 10.57
C ALA A 77 -9.67 7.99 10.27
N GLN A 78 -10.65 8.09 9.38
CA GLN A 78 -11.42 6.94 8.90
C GLN A 78 -10.53 5.97 8.13
N PHE A 79 -9.82 6.44 7.11
CA PHE A 79 -8.94 5.57 6.31
C PHE A 79 -7.82 4.94 7.16
N SER A 80 -7.23 5.68 8.11
CA SER A 80 -6.25 5.10 9.03
C SER A 80 -6.82 3.95 9.87
N ARG A 81 -8.10 4.01 10.25
CA ARG A 81 -8.78 2.90 10.95
C ARG A 81 -9.00 1.70 10.03
N GLU A 82 -9.46 1.95 8.81
CA GLU A 82 -9.68 0.90 7.81
C GLU A 82 -8.36 0.17 7.48
N GLU A 83 -7.28 0.90 7.25
CA GLU A 83 -5.97 0.28 7.03
C GLU A 83 -5.43 -0.46 8.24
N SER A 84 -5.79 -0.04 9.46
CA SER A 84 -5.46 -0.80 10.67
C SER A 84 -6.17 -2.16 10.70
N GLU A 85 -7.39 -2.26 10.18
CA GLU A 85 -8.10 -3.53 10.03
C GLU A 85 -7.42 -4.43 8.99
N HIS A 86 -7.00 -3.85 7.85
CA HIS A 86 -6.25 -4.58 6.82
C HIS A 86 -4.93 -5.14 7.35
N VAL A 87 -4.14 -4.32 8.07
CA VAL A 87 -2.90 -4.74 8.74
C VAL A 87 -3.16 -5.94 9.65
N ALA A 88 -4.17 -5.85 10.51
CA ALA A 88 -4.49 -6.94 11.45
C ALA A 88 -4.90 -8.25 10.73
N ILE A 89 -5.62 -8.15 9.61
CA ILE A 89 -5.99 -9.30 8.77
C ILE A 89 -4.73 -9.94 8.16
N LEU A 90 -3.82 -9.15 7.62
CA LEU A 90 -2.59 -9.64 6.99
C LEU A 90 -1.63 -10.28 8.01
N GLU A 91 -1.48 -9.69 9.20
CA GLU A 91 -0.72 -10.29 10.31
C GLU A 91 -1.30 -11.64 10.74
N SER A 92 -2.63 -11.76 10.80
CA SER A 92 -3.33 -13.03 11.07
C SER A 92 -3.04 -14.09 10.01
N TRP A 93 -3.06 -13.72 8.73
CA TRP A 93 -2.73 -14.65 7.63
C TRP A 93 -1.27 -15.10 7.67
N LEU A 94 -0.33 -14.18 7.90
CA LEU A 94 1.09 -14.50 8.05
C LEU A 94 1.35 -15.45 9.21
N THR A 95 0.67 -15.24 10.35
CA THR A 95 0.75 -16.13 11.51
C THR A 95 0.23 -17.54 11.17
N ARG A 96 -0.84 -17.65 10.38
CA ARG A 96 -1.41 -18.93 9.93
C ARG A 96 -0.59 -19.64 8.85
N LEU A 97 0.26 -18.92 8.11
CA LEU A 97 1.16 -19.50 7.11
C LEU A 97 2.39 -20.18 7.74
N ALA A 98 2.77 -19.81 8.96
CA ALA A 98 3.94 -20.34 9.66
C ALA A 98 4.04 -21.89 9.79
N PRO A 99 2.99 -22.72 9.62
CA PRO A 99 3.14 -24.18 9.58
C PRO A 99 3.34 -24.80 8.18
N GLN A 100 3.13 -24.07 7.08
CA GLN A 100 3.08 -24.69 5.74
C GLN A 100 4.32 -24.34 4.92
N ASN A 101 5.25 -25.29 4.89
CA ASN A 101 6.31 -25.49 3.90
C ASN A 101 6.11 -24.67 2.59
N THR A 102 6.66 -23.45 2.52
CA THR A 102 6.68 -22.68 1.28
C THR A 102 7.70 -23.31 0.36
N ARG A 103 7.22 -24.15 -0.56
CA ARG A 103 8.02 -24.60 -1.69
C ARG A 103 8.25 -23.38 -2.59
N ARG A 104 9.44 -22.78 -2.51
CA ARG A 104 9.91 -21.79 -3.50
C ARG A 104 9.69 -22.37 -4.89
N MET A 105 9.02 -21.63 -5.78
CA MET A 105 8.90 -22.05 -7.18
C MET A 105 10.30 -22.07 -7.78
N GLU A 106 10.77 -23.25 -8.18
CA GLU A 106 12.01 -23.40 -8.93
C GLU A 106 11.80 -22.84 -10.34
N ASP A 107 12.63 -21.87 -10.72
CA ASP A 107 12.68 -21.32 -12.06
C ASP A 107 13.36 -22.33 -13.00
N LEU A 108 12.57 -22.92 -13.92
CA LEU A 108 13.05 -23.94 -14.85
C LEU A 108 13.58 -23.35 -16.17
N ASP A 109 13.43 -22.04 -16.39
CA ASP A 109 13.84 -21.37 -17.63
C ASP A 109 14.24 -19.91 -17.38
N PRO A 110 15.42 -19.68 -16.76
CA PRO A 110 15.86 -18.34 -16.39
C PRO A 110 16.10 -17.45 -17.63
N PRO A 111 15.98 -16.11 -17.48
CA PRO A 111 16.23 -15.19 -18.58
C PRO A 111 17.61 -15.41 -19.20
N ASN A 112 17.64 -15.66 -20.52
CA ASN A 112 18.89 -15.79 -21.26
C ASN A 112 19.65 -14.47 -21.21
N SER A 113 20.73 -14.43 -20.42
CA SER A 113 21.62 -13.27 -20.36
C SER A 113 22.58 -13.35 -21.54
N PRO A 114 22.63 -12.37 -22.46
CA PRO A 114 23.65 -12.36 -23.50
C PRO A 114 25.03 -12.14 -22.85
N ASP A 115 26.00 -12.98 -23.22
CA ASP A 115 27.43 -12.84 -22.87
C ASP A 115 28.02 -11.49 -23.35
#